data_AF-A0AAQ3M5E6-F1
#
_entry.id   AF-A0AAQ3M5E6-F1
#
_cell.length_a   1.000
_cell.length_b   1.000
_cell.length_c   1.000
_cell.angle_alpha   90.00
_cell.angle_beta   90.00
_cell.angle_gamma   90.00
#
_symmetry.space_group_name_H-M   'P 1'
#
loop_
_entity.id
_entity.type
_entity.pdbx_description
1 polymer ?
#
loop_
_entity_poly.entity_id
_entity_poly.type
_entity_poly.pdbx_seq_one_letter_code
_entity_poly.pdbx_strand_id
1 'polypeptide(L)'
;MPTHYCSLCSGIDLAELGHNITVLERTRELSGAGAGIHVPPNATLLLQRWGILDRFRHKAVEPAGFNFRRYDHGSILASSGSKKAPKRTGQTPYWSMRRADYQHILYEAAVEVGCDFRFGEQVVSIDGNAPSVTVKGGEVVQADIIIAADGIKSQMRRLIIPEDDVAPILQPLSTYRAWAREKLF
;
A
#
# COMPACT_ATOMS: atom_id res chain seq x y z
N MET A 1 -0.05 -0.14 11.66
CA MET A 1 0.54 -1.14 10.75
C MET A 1 1.27 -0.37 9.68
N PRO A 2 2.53 -0.70 9.39
CA PRO A 2 3.25 -0.09 8.28
C PRO A 2 2.49 -0.43 6.98
N THR A 3 2.19 0.59 6.20
CA THR A 3 1.53 0.48 4.91
C THR A 3 2.60 0.66 3.86
N HIS A 4 3.15 -0.46 3.40
CA HIS A 4 4.31 -0.52 2.50
C HIS A 4 3.93 -0.28 1.03
N TYR A 5 2.68 0.07 0.71
CA TYR A 5 2.25 0.14 -0.69
C TYR A 5 3.01 1.19 -1.46
N CYS A 6 3.27 2.36 -0.86
CA CYS A 6 4.01 3.42 -1.54
C CYS A 6 5.43 2.96 -1.88
N SER A 7 6.16 2.35 -0.93
CA SER A 7 7.52 1.86 -1.20
C SER A 7 7.53 0.72 -2.22
N LEU A 8 6.58 -0.21 -2.15
CA LEU A 8 6.45 -1.29 -3.14
C LEU A 8 6.15 -0.76 -4.54
N CYS A 9 5.15 0.11 -4.67
CA CYS A 9 4.75 0.71 -5.95
C CYS A 9 5.86 1.59 -6.54
N SER A 10 6.50 2.43 -5.72
CA SER A 10 7.63 3.26 -6.16
C SER A 10 8.83 2.41 -6.56
N GLY A 11 9.10 1.33 -5.83
CA GLY A 11 10.16 0.38 -6.16
C GLY A 11 9.94 -0.25 -7.54
N ILE A 12 8.72 -0.74 -7.81
CA ILE A 12 8.39 -1.32 -9.13
C ILE A 12 8.62 -0.30 -10.25
N ASP A 13 8.01 0.89 -10.15
CA ASP A 13 8.05 1.89 -11.22
C ASP A 13 9.49 2.39 -11.48
N LEU A 14 10.29 2.60 -10.44
CA LEU A 14 11.67 3.08 -10.58
C LEU A 14 12.62 1.97 -11.04
N ALA A 15 12.43 0.73 -10.60
CA ALA A 15 13.23 -0.40 -11.05
C ALA A 15 12.95 -0.72 -12.53
N GLU A 16 11.69 -0.63 -12.99
CA GLU A 16 11.36 -0.75 -14.42
C GLU A 16 12.02 0.33 -15.29
N LEU A 17 12.31 1.50 -14.72
CA LEU A 17 13.07 2.58 -15.37
C LEU A 17 14.59 2.36 -15.34
N GLY A 18 15.07 1.27 -14.75
CA GLY A 18 16.48 0.89 -14.72
C GLY A 18 17.28 1.44 -13.53
N HIS A 19 16.61 1.93 -12.48
CA HIS A 19 17.28 2.39 -11.27
C HIS A 19 17.56 1.23 -10.29
N ASN A 20 18.66 1.32 -9.54
CA ASN A 20 18.96 0.38 -8.46
C ASN A 20 18.17 0.78 -7.21
N ILE A 21 17.31 -0.10 -6.72
CA ILE A 21 16.40 0.19 -5.61
C ILE A 21 16.76 -0.67 -4.40
N THR A 22 17.03 -0.01 -3.27
CA THR A 22 17.10 -0.65 -1.95
C THR A 22 15.98 -0.11 -1.08
N VAL A 23 15.17 -1.02 -0.52
CA VAL A 23 14.09 -0.71 0.40
C VAL A 23 14.48 -1.14 1.81
N LEU A 24 14.58 -0.17 2.72
CA LEU A 24 14.83 -0.41 4.13
C LEU A 24 13.49 -0.52 4.87
N GLU A 25 13.23 -1.67 5.48
CA GLU A 25 11.99 -1.94 6.21
C GLU A 25 12.28 -2.34 7.66
N ARG A 26 11.66 -1.63 8.60
CA ARG A 26 11.82 -1.89 10.04
C ARG A 26 11.19 -3.21 10.51
N THR A 27 10.15 -3.71 9.85
CA THR A 27 9.57 -5.01 10.20
C THR A 27 10.48 -6.13 9.71
N ARG A 28 10.47 -7.27 10.42
CA ARG A 28 11.29 -8.43 10.04
C ARG A 28 10.71 -9.23 8.88
N GLU A 29 9.44 -9.02 8.59
CA GLU A 29 8.69 -9.69 7.53
C GLU A 29 7.51 -8.80 7.11
N LEU A 30 6.89 -9.16 5.98
CA LEU A 30 5.65 -8.53 5.53
C LEU A 30 4.51 -8.88 6.49
N SER A 31 3.63 -7.92 6.75
CA SER A 31 2.48 -8.15 7.62
C SER A 31 1.46 -9.10 6.97
N GLY A 32 1.32 -10.30 7.53
CA GLY A 32 0.19 -11.20 7.21
C GLY A 32 -1.17 -10.71 7.74
N ALA A 33 -1.17 -9.72 8.65
CA ALA A 33 -2.37 -9.21 9.28
C ALA A 33 -3.02 -8.10 8.43
N GLY A 34 -4.33 -8.21 8.20
CA GLY A 34 -5.09 -7.15 7.55
C GLY A 34 -6.51 -7.55 7.20
N ALA A 35 -7.43 -6.58 7.30
CA ALA A 35 -8.78 -6.72 6.77
C ALA A 35 -8.82 -6.43 5.26
N GLY A 36 -10.03 -6.41 4.70
CA GLY A 36 -10.23 -6.02 3.31
C GLY A 36 -9.71 -4.61 2.99
N ILE A 37 -9.31 -4.42 1.74
CA ILE A 37 -9.09 -3.12 1.10
C ILE A 37 -9.91 -3.04 -0.18
N HIS A 38 -10.12 -1.82 -0.64
CA HIS A 38 -10.61 -1.55 -1.98
C HIS A 38 -9.47 -1.03 -2.85
N VAL A 39 -9.42 -1.49 -4.09
CA VAL A 39 -8.42 -1.10 -5.09
C VAL A 39 -9.20 -0.52 -6.28
N PRO A 40 -9.38 0.82 -6.33
CA PRO A 40 -10.16 1.47 -7.38
C PRO A 40 -9.44 1.47 -8.74
N PRO A 41 -10.14 1.79 -9.85
CA PRO A 41 -9.59 1.78 -11.21
C PRO A 41 -8.29 2.56 -11.39
N ASN A 42 -8.13 3.72 -10.74
CA ASN A 42 -6.89 4.50 -10.80
C ASN A 42 -5.68 3.76 -10.22
N ALA A 43 -5.89 2.85 -9.25
CA ALA A 43 -4.83 2.00 -8.73
C ALA A 43 -4.62 0.75 -9.59
N THR A 44 -5.70 0.08 -10.03
CA THR A 44 -5.58 -1.11 -10.89
C THR A 44 -5.05 -0.79 -12.29
N LEU A 45 -5.15 0.47 -12.75
CA LEU A 45 -4.47 0.95 -13.95
C LEU A 45 -2.95 0.82 -13.85
N LEU A 46 -2.36 1.12 -12.69
CA LEU A 46 -0.92 0.94 -12.48
C LEU A 46 -0.53 -0.53 -12.49
N LEU A 47 -1.34 -1.40 -11.88
CA LEU A 47 -1.12 -2.85 -11.93
C LEU A 47 -1.16 -3.39 -13.37
N GLN A 48 -2.00 -2.81 -14.23
CA GLN A 48 -2.02 -3.14 -15.65
C GLN A 48 -0.77 -2.65 -16.37
N ARG A 49 -0.31 -1.42 -16.08
CA ARG A 49 0.91 -0.85 -16.66
C ARG A 49 2.14 -1.71 -16.35
N TRP A 50 2.27 -2.18 -15.11
CA TRP A 50 3.35 -3.09 -14.68
C TRP A 50 3.14 -4.55 -15.13
N GLY A 51 2.08 -4.85 -15.90
CA GLY A 51 1.82 -6.21 -16.39
C GLY A 51 1.42 -7.24 -15.32
N ILE A 52 1.18 -6.81 -14.08
CA ILE A 52 0.89 -7.71 -12.94
C ILE A 52 -0.60 -7.84 -12.61
N LEU A 53 -1.49 -7.13 -13.32
CA LEU A 53 -2.93 -7.12 -13.06
C LEU A 53 -3.52 -8.54 -12.93
N ASP A 54 -3.12 -9.46 -13.79
CA ASP A 54 -3.70 -10.81 -13.83
C ASP A 54 -3.37 -11.64 -12.59
N ARG A 55 -2.27 -11.34 -11.88
CA ARG A 55 -1.88 -12.01 -10.63
C ARG A 55 -2.91 -11.82 -9.51
N PHE A 56 -3.69 -10.75 -9.58
CA PHE A 56 -4.69 -10.40 -8.56
C PHE A 56 -6.06 -11.06 -8.78
N ARG A 57 -6.36 -11.54 -10.00
CA ARG A 57 -7.72 -12.00 -10.38
C ARG A 57 -8.29 -13.10 -9.48
N HIS A 58 -7.45 -14.00 -8.98
CA HIS A 58 -7.88 -15.11 -8.11
C HIS A 58 -7.97 -14.74 -6.64
N LYS A 59 -7.46 -13.57 -6.24
CA LYS A 59 -7.46 -13.10 -4.84
C LYS A 59 -8.34 -11.88 -4.63
N ALA A 60 -8.88 -11.31 -5.70
CA ALA A 60 -9.73 -10.13 -5.69
C ALA A 60 -11.16 -10.46 -6.12
N VAL A 61 -12.11 -9.73 -5.55
CA VAL A 61 -13.51 -9.73 -5.94
C VAL A 61 -13.80 -8.41 -6.64
N GLU A 62 -14.37 -8.45 -7.84
CA GLU A 62 -14.95 -7.28 -8.52
C GLU A 62 -16.38 -7.11 -8.00
N PRO A 63 -16.68 -6.11 -7.14
CA PRO A 63 -18.03 -5.94 -6.61
C PRO A 63 -18.99 -5.58 -7.74
N ALA A 64 -20.21 -6.15 -7.72
CA ALA A 64 -21.25 -5.81 -8.69
C ALA A 64 -21.75 -4.35 -8.52
N GLY A 65 -21.54 -3.74 -7.36
CA GLY A 65 -21.90 -2.36 -7.02
C GLY A 65 -21.79 -2.10 -5.52
N PHE A 66 -22.12 -0.87 -5.11
CA PHE A 66 -22.15 -0.42 -3.72
C PHE A 66 -23.58 -0.10 -3.30
N ASN A 67 -23.98 -0.59 -2.13
CA ASN A 67 -25.24 -0.24 -1.50
C ASN A 67 -24.95 0.57 -0.24
N PHE A 68 -25.49 1.79 -0.18
CA PHE A 68 -25.51 2.61 1.01
C PHE A 68 -26.80 2.30 1.76
N ARG A 69 -26.67 1.79 2.99
CA ARG A 69 -27.80 1.35 3.80
C ARG A 69 -27.91 2.17 5.07
N ARG A 70 -29.14 2.37 5.53
CA ARG A 70 -29.40 2.94 6.85
C ARG A 70 -29.00 1.91 7.92
N TYR A 71 -28.32 2.38 8.96
CA TYR A 71 -27.74 1.51 9.99
C TYR A 71 -28.79 0.83 10.88
N ASP A 72 -29.83 1.55 11.27
CA ASP A 72 -30.84 1.11 12.25
C ASP A 72 -31.76 -0.01 11.72
N HIS A 73 -32.17 0.07 10.45
CA HIS A 73 -33.15 -0.85 9.87
C HIS A 73 -32.78 -1.37 8.46
N GLY A 74 -31.56 -1.08 7.99
CA GLY A 74 -31.00 -1.72 6.79
C GLY A 74 -31.57 -1.30 5.44
N SER A 75 -32.46 -0.31 5.38
CA SER A 75 -33.04 0.17 4.11
C SER A 75 -31.96 0.70 3.18
N ILE A 76 -32.16 0.52 1.88
CA ILE A 76 -31.25 1.09 0.87
C ILE A 76 -31.56 2.58 0.74
N LEU A 77 -30.55 3.41 1.01
CA LEU A 77 -30.59 4.85 0.82
C LEU A 77 -30.12 5.23 -0.58
N ALA A 78 -29.09 4.53 -1.08
CA ALA A 78 -28.58 4.68 -2.43
C ALA A 78 -27.94 3.37 -2.89
N SER A 79 -27.96 3.12 -4.20
CA SER A 79 -27.27 1.99 -4.82
C SER A 79 -26.61 2.46 -6.10
N SER A 80 -25.36 2.06 -6.32
CA SER A 80 -24.73 2.25 -7.62
C SER A 80 -25.27 1.30 -8.70
N GLY A 81 -26.13 0.34 -8.32
CA GLY A 81 -26.75 -0.65 -9.20
C GLY A 81 -25.78 -1.72 -9.72
N SER A 82 -26.33 -2.86 -10.16
CA SER A 82 -25.64 -3.95 -10.87
C SER A 82 -25.44 -3.67 -12.37
N LYS A 83 -25.93 -2.53 -12.87
CA LYS A 83 -25.79 -2.19 -14.28
C LYS A 83 -24.33 -1.82 -14.50
N LYS A 84 -23.53 -2.79 -14.96
CA LYS A 84 -22.20 -2.54 -15.51
C LYS A 84 -22.38 -1.40 -16.50
N ALA A 85 -21.93 -0.19 -16.14
CA ALA A 85 -21.70 0.83 -17.15
C ALA A 85 -20.84 0.15 -18.23
N PRO A 86 -21.13 0.36 -19.53
CA PRO A 86 -20.32 -0.23 -20.59
C PRO A 86 -18.85 -0.01 -20.26
N LYS A 87 -18.06 -1.08 -20.12
CA LYS A 87 -16.64 -0.94 -19.79
C LYS A 87 -16.03 -0.04 -20.86
N ARG A 88 -15.60 1.16 -20.47
CA ARG A 88 -14.93 2.06 -21.42
C ARG A 88 -13.63 1.37 -21.85
N THR A 89 -13.23 1.57 -23.11
CA THR A 89 -11.95 1.08 -23.61
C THR A 89 -10.84 1.57 -22.67
N GLY A 90 -10.00 0.66 -22.15
CA GLY A 90 -8.96 0.98 -21.17
C GLY A 90 -9.40 1.03 -19.71
N GLN A 91 -10.64 0.65 -19.38
CA GLN A 91 -11.10 0.61 -17.99
C GLN A 91 -10.57 -0.62 -17.24
N THR A 92 -9.85 -0.38 -16.15
CA THR A 92 -9.42 -1.39 -15.18
C THR A 92 -10.48 -1.61 -14.08
N PRO A 93 -10.50 -2.80 -13.45
CA PRO A 93 -11.55 -3.17 -12.52
C PRO A 93 -11.47 -2.41 -11.19
N TYR A 94 -12.61 -2.28 -10.51
CA TYR A 94 -12.65 -1.96 -9.09
C TYR A 94 -12.61 -3.26 -8.31
N TRP A 95 -11.66 -3.42 -7.40
CA TRP A 95 -11.52 -4.64 -6.61
C TRP A 95 -11.71 -4.43 -5.11
N SER A 96 -12.13 -5.50 -4.45
CA SER A 96 -11.98 -5.69 -3.02
C SER A 96 -11.19 -6.97 -2.76
N MET A 97 -10.22 -6.92 -1.86
CA MET A 97 -9.37 -8.08 -1.55
C MET A 97 -8.73 -7.96 -0.17
N ARG A 98 -8.06 -9.02 0.29
CA ARG A 98 -7.29 -8.97 1.54
C ARG A 98 -6.04 -8.12 1.35
N ARG A 99 -5.80 -7.23 2.32
CA ARG A 99 -4.60 -6.38 2.38
C ARG A 99 -3.31 -7.16 2.26
N ALA A 100 -3.18 -8.27 3.00
CA ALA A 100 -1.97 -9.08 3.02
C ALA A 100 -1.66 -9.67 1.64
N ASP A 101 -2.68 -10.17 0.93
CA ASP A 101 -2.50 -10.68 -0.43
C ASP A 101 -2.07 -9.58 -1.40
N TYR A 102 -2.67 -8.39 -1.30
CA TYR A 102 -2.31 -7.25 -2.15
C TYR A 102 -0.84 -6.85 -1.95
N GLN A 103 -0.42 -6.75 -0.68
CA GLN A 103 0.96 -6.43 -0.32
C GLN A 103 1.94 -7.50 -0.83
N HIS A 104 1.60 -8.77 -0.69
CA HIS A 104 2.48 -9.87 -1.08
C HIS A 104 2.71 -9.92 -2.59
N ILE A 105 1.65 -9.78 -3.38
CA ILE A 105 1.76 -9.78 -4.86
C ILE A 105 2.60 -8.58 -5.33
N LEU A 106 2.43 -7.40 -4.72
CA LEU A 106 3.26 -6.23 -5.04
C LEU A 106 4.72 -6.44 -4.63
N TYR A 107 4.99 -7.09 -3.50
CA TYR A 107 6.35 -7.42 -3.09
C TYR A 107 7.03 -8.39 -4.05
N GLU A 108 6.33 -9.47 -4.44
CA GLU A 108 6.85 -10.41 -5.45
C GLU A 108 7.20 -9.68 -6.75
N ALA A 109 6.30 -8.82 -7.24
CA ALA A 109 6.55 -8.00 -8.42
C ALA A 109 7.77 -7.08 -8.26
N ALA A 110 7.92 -6.42 -7.11
CA ALA A 110 9.06 -5.54 -6.83
C ALA A 110 10.39 -6.30 -6.83
N VAL A 111 10.44 -7.49 -6.21
CA VAL A 111 11.63 -8.34 -6.20
C VAL A 111 11.97 -8.83 -7.61
N GLU A 112 10.98 -9.23 -8.41
CA GLU A 112 11.18 -9.69 -9.78
C GLU A 112 11.81 -8.63 -10.70
N VAL A 113 11.46 -7.36 -10.50
CA VAL A 113 12.08 -6.24 -11.23
C VAL A 113 13.42 -5.78 -10.63
N GLY A 114 13.90 -6.44 -9.57
CA GLY A 114 15.24 -6.23 -9.01
C GLY A 114 15.33 -5.31 -7.80
N CYS A 115 14.23 -4.99 -7.12
CA CYS A 115 14.30 -4.28 -5.85
C CYS A 115 14.94 -5.16 -4.76
N ASP A 116 15.94 -4.62 -4.07
CA ASP A 116 16.55 -5.23 -2.89
C ASP A 116 15.80 -4.80 -1.62
N PHE A 117 15.35 -5.76 -0.81
CA PHE A 117 14.62 -5.51 0.42
C PHE A 117 15.43 -5.92 1.65
N ARG A 118 15.73 -4.95 2.51
CA ARG A 118 16.41 -5.18 3.79
C ARG A 118 15.42 -5.04 4.94
N PHE A 119 14.88 -6.18 5.38
CA PHE A 119 13.98 -6.27 6.52
C PHE A 119 14.72 -6.17 7.86
N GLY A 120 14.03 -5.70 8.90
CA GLY A 120 14.59 -5.43 10.21
C GLY A 120 15.42 -4.13 10.30
N GLU A 121 15.56 -3.41 9.20
CA GLU A 121 16.36 -2.19 9.10
C GLU A 121 15.49 -0.96 9.38
N GLN A 122 15.59 -0.44 10.59
CA GLN A 122 14.93 0.82 10.94
C GLN A 122 15.88 1.98 10.67
N VAL A 123 15.50 2.89 9.77
CA VAL A 123 16.18 4.18 9.62
C VAL A 123 15.93 5.04 10.86
N VAL A 124 17.00 5.61 11.42
CA VAL A 124 16.97 6.43 12.65
C VAL A 124 17.51 7.84 12.44
N SER A 125 18.29 8.09 11.39
CA SER A 125 18.75 9.43 11.01
C SER A 125 18.92 9.55 9.50
N ILE A 126 18.88 10.78 9.01
CA ILE A 126 19.18 11.18 7.64
C ILE A 126 20.25 12.27 7.70
N ASP A 127 21.20 12.23 6.77
CA ASP A 127 22.17 13.31 6.62
C ASP A 127 21.55 14.45 5.80
N GLY A 128 21.62 15.68 6.32
CA GLY A 128 21.11 16.87 5.63
C GLY A 128 22.03 17.39 4.52
N ASN A 129 23.29 16.96 4.50
CA ASN A 129 24.31 17.43 3.54
C ASN A 129 24.60 16.41 2.43
N ALA A 130 24.21 15.15 2.63
CA ALA A 130 24.42 14.08 1.67
C ALA A 130 23.19 13.16 1.65
N PRO A 131 22.84 12.55 0.49
CA PRO A 131 21.75 11.60 0.38
C PRO A 131 22.11 10.24 1.04
N SER A 132 22.21 10.24 2.37
CA SER A 132 22.47 9.04 3.16
C SER A 132 21.58 8.95 4.39
N VAL A 133 21.34 7.72 4.83
CA VAL A 133 20.56 7.41 6.03
C VAL A 133 21.35 6.47 6.93
N THR A 134 21.17 6.60 8.24
CA THR A 134 21.72 5.65 9.21
C THR A 134 20.62 4.74 9.72
N VAL A 135 20.85 3.43 9.64
CA VAL A 135 19.96 2.44 10.24
C VAL A 135 20.31 2.25 11.73
N LYS A 136 19.39 1.68 12.50
CA LYS A 136 19.52 1.51 13.95
C LYS A 136 20.79 0.73 14.37
N GLY A 137 21.33 -0.11 13.49
CA GLY A 137 22.60 -0.82 13.71
C GLY A 137 23.86 0.05 13.57
N GLY A 138 23.73 1.32 13.15
CA GLY A 138 24.83 2.26 12.95
C GLY A 138 25.41 2.26 11.53
N GLU A 139 25.01 1.32 10.67
CA GLU A 139 25.38 1.33 9.26
C GLU A 139 24.80 2.57 8.55
N VAL A 140 25.62 3.19 7.70
CA VAL A 140 25.23 4.29 6.83
C VAL A 140 24.98 3.74 5.44
N VAL A 141 23.77 3.95 4.92
CA VAL A 141 23.36 3.58 3.58
C VAL A 141 23.35 4.84 2.71
N GLN A 142 24.14 4.84 1.65
CA GLN A 142 24.23 5.94 0.69
C GLN A 142 23.37 5.64 -0.55
N ALA A 143 22.76 6.67 -1.12
CA ALA A 143 21.98 6.60 -2.36
C ALA A 143 22.07 7.92 -3.12
N ASP A 144 21.61 7.98 -4.36
CA ASP A 144 21.48 9.26 -5.07
C ASP A 144 20.23 10.04 -4.63
N ILE A 145 19.16 9.30 -4.28
CA ILE A 145 17.86 9.84 -3.87
C ILE A 145 17.31 8.97 -2.72
N ILE A 146 16.74 9.63 -1.71
CA ILE A 146 16.03 8.97 -0.61
C ILE A 146 14.53 9.25 -0.74
N ILE A 147 13.72 8.19 -0.80
CA ILE A 147 12.26 8.29 -0.80
C ILE A 147 11.72 7.89 0.58
N ALA A 148 11.23 8.86 1.34
CA ALA A 148 10.60 8.62 2.63
C ALA A 148 9.15 8.12 2.45
N ALA A 149 8.95 6.80 2.56
CA ALA A 149 7.64 6.14 2.45
C ALA A 149 7.21 5.44 3.77
N ASP A 150 7.50 6.03 4.92
CA ASP A 150 7.35 5.43 6.27
C ASP A 150 5.97 5.65 6.94
N GLY A 151 5.01 6.18 6.17
CA GLY A 151 3.58 6.21 6.49
C GLY A 151 3.15 7.30 7.47
N ILE A 152 1.90 7.20 7.98
CA ILE A 152 1.25 8.28 8.74
C ILE A 152 1.97 8.72 10.03
N LYS A 153 2.83 7.85 10.59
CA LYS A 153 3.66 8.14 11.78
C LYS A 153 5.13 8.37 11.40
N SER A 154 5.34 9.01 10.25
CA SER A 154 6.64 9.23 9.64
C SER A 154 7.65 9.76 10.66
N GLN A 155 8.77 9.05 10.81
CA GLN A 155 9.94 9.56 11.50
C GLN A 155 10.77 10.44 10.56
N MET A 156 10.77 10.14 9.26
CA MET A 156 11.51 10.94 8.28
C MET A 156 11.02 12.39 8.26
N ARG A 157 9.69 12.60 8.35
CA ARG A 157 9.12 13.96 8.45
C ARG A 157 9.71 14.75 9.63
N ARG A 158 9.85 14.12 10.80
CA ARG A 158 10.44 14.75 12.00
C ARG A 158 11.91 15.11 11.82
N LEU A 159 12.65 14.29 11.09
CA LEU A 159 14.07 14.48 10.90
C LEU A 159 14.37 15.55 9.84
N ILE A 160 13.49 15.71 8.85
CA ILE A 160 13.70 16.64 7.73
C ILE A 160 13.10 18.02 8.01
N ILE A 161 11.91 18.09 8.61
CA ILE A 161 11.18 19.35 8.89
C ILE A 161 10.63 19.34 10.32
N PRO A 162 11.50 19.41 11.35
CA PRO A 162 11.08 19.30 12.75
C PRO A 162 10.10 20.40 13.17
N GLU A 163 10.21 21.59 12.59
CA GLU A 163 9.32 22.74 12.82
C GLU A 163 7.88 22.51 12.32
N ASP A 164 7.72 21.67 11.31
CA ASP A 164 6.42 21.35 10.68
C ASP A 164 5.92 19.94 11.07
N ASP A 165 6.50 19.29 12.08
CA ASP A 165 5.95 18.01 12.55
C ASP A 165 4.61 18.23 13.26
N VAL A 166 3.54 17.97 12.51
CA VAL A 166 2.19 18.00 13.05
C VAL A 166 1.84 16.64 13.66
N ALA A 167 1.48 16.65 14.95
CA ALA A 167 0.94 15.48 15.62
C ALA A 167 -0.34 15.00 14.92
N PRO A 168 -0.58 13.68 14.84
CA PRO A 168 -1.82 13.16 14.24
C PRO A 168 -3.06 13.76 14.91
N ILE A 169 -3.99 14.29 14.11
CA ILE A 169 -5.27 14.79 14.60
C ILE A 169 -6.14 13.59 14.94
N LEU A 170 -6.45 13.43 16.23
CA LEU A 170 -7.31 12.36 16.71
C LEU A 170 -8.77 12.68 16.39
N GLN A 171 -9.46 11.70 15.82
CA GLN A 171 -10.90 11.74 15.61
C GLN A 171 -11.59 10.93 16.71
N PRO A 172 -12.78 11.31 17.20
CA PRO A 172 -13.53 10.55 18.20
C PRO A 172 -14.18 9.27 17.63
N LEU A 173 -13.65 8.75 16.52
CA LEU A 173 -14.15 7.60 15.79
C LEU A 173 -13.08 6.51 15.78
N SER A 174 -13.51 5.28 16.04
CA SER A 174 -12.67 4.09 15.93
C SER A 174 -13.26 3.14 14.90
N THR A 175 -12.39 2.47 14.13
CA THR A 175 -12.81 1.50 13.12
C THR A 175 -12.43 0.09 13.54
N TYR A 176 -13.44 -0.73 13.83
CA TYR A 176 -13.27 -2.17 14.01
C TYR A 176 -13.23 -2.86 12.66
N ARG A 177 -12.32 -3.81 12.48
CA ARG A 177 -12.13 -4.54 11.21
C ARG A 177 -11.77 -5.98 11.49
N ALA A 178 -12.37 -6.89 10.74
CA ALA A 178 -12.06 -8.31 10.76
C ALA A 178 -12.18 -8.88 9.35
N TRP A 179 -11.57 -10.03 9.13
CA TRP A 179 -11.84 -10.88 7.98
C TRP A 179 -12.52 -12.15 8.49
N ALA A 180 -13.77 -12.37 8.10
CA ALA A 180 -14.50 -13.58 8.46
C ALA A 180 -14.34 -14.62 7.35
N ARG A 181 -14.13 -15.87 7.74
CA ARG A 181 -14.33 -17.00 6.82
C ARG A 181 -15.79 -17.40 6.90
N GLU A 182 -16.45 -17.46 5.77
CA GLU A 182 -17.78 -18.05 5.69
C GLU A 182 -17.66 -19.54 6.05
N LYS A 183 -18.33 -19.97 7.12
CA LYS A 183 -18.62 -21.39 7.30
C LYS A 183 -19.79 -21.67 6.37
N LEU A 184 -19.49 -22.24 5.20
CA LEU A 184 -20.51 -22.87 4.38
C LEU A 184 -21.14 -23.97 5.25
N PHE A 185 -22.44 -23.84 5.53
CA PHE A 185 -23.24 -24.87 6.18
C PHE A 185 -23.56 -25.98 5.18
#